data_AF-A0A960A7V5-F1
#
_entry.id   AF-A0A960A7V5-F1
#
_cell.length_a   1.000
_cell.length_b   1.000
_cell.length_c   1.000
_cell.angle_alpha   90.00
_cell.angle_beta   90.00
_cell.angle_gamma   90.00
#
_symmetry.space_group_name_H-M   'P 1'
#
loop_
_entity.id
_entity.type
_entity.pdbx_description
1 polymer ?
#
loop_
_entity_poly.entity_id
_entity_poly.type
_entity_poly.pdbx_seq_one_letter_code
_entity_poly.pdbx_strand_id
1 'polypeptide(L)'
;MSPTPVSNESLTKIVTALIRDGLVHPDQGPRAEQSIRTALGQERPARTSGMPKLIEVIAYLGAALVVAGVFLLMAQEWENFSNTEQVIALGVVTLILGIAGIVAATVGKPNRTDDIRRRLSSTLLTAFAIGLGLTMGRWMEIRFPTDFDEISWGVFTGSALTLLAASLLYVVAPSAFGQVTILGSAMIATFALTPPMTDSSAFFVATTLLVVALLWLAMAELGWLREQMIARALGVALAIVAAQHPVMEGSHSWYG
;
A
#
# COMPACT_ATOMS: atom_id res chain seq x y z
N MET A 1 -2.53 34.18 -41.05
CA MET A 1 -3.74 34.85 -40.53
C MET A 1 -3.98 34.32 -39.13
N SER A 2 -3.84 35.16 -38.11
CA SER A 2 -4.15 34.77 -36.72
C SER A 2 -5.68 34.64 -36.59
N PRO A 3 -6.22 33.54 -36.01
CA PRO A 3 -7.65 33.43 -35.79
C PRO A 3 -8.13 34.55 -34.87
N THR A 4 -9.20 35.22 -35.26
CA THR A 4 -9.85 36.24 -34.44
C THR A 4 -10.35 35.62 -33.13
N PRO A 5 -10.09 36.24 -31.97
CA PRO A 5 -10.52 35.70 -30.70
C PRO A 5 -12.05 35.64 -30.64
N VAL A 6 -12.59 34.44 -30.41
CA VAL A 6 -14.02 34.22 -30.18
C VAL A 6 -14.38 34.76 -28.80
N SER A 7 -15.49 35.50 -28.69
CA SER A 7 -15.96 36.05 -27.41
C SER A 7 -16.58 34.95 -26.54
N ASN A 8 -16.48 35.07 -25.21
CA ASN A 8 -17.07 34.10 -24.26
C ASN A 8 -18.57 33.86 -24.53
N GLU A 9 -19.30 34.93 -24.88
CA GLU A 9 -20.73 34.84 -25.20
C GLU A 9 -21.02 34.00 -26.45
N SER A 10 -20.15 34.07 -27.46
CA SER A 10 -20.25 33.25 -28.67
C SER A 10 -19.95 31.79 -28.37
N LEU A 11 -19.01 31.53 -27.47
CA LEU A 11 -18.56 30.19 -27.10
C LEU A 11 -19.63 29.44 -26.28
N THR A 12 -20.29 30.14 -25.36
CA THR A 12 -21.46 29.61 -24.63
C THR A 12 -22.62 29.30 -25.59
N LYS A 13 -22.88 30.16 -26.59
CA LYS A 13 -23.92 29.92 -27.61
C LYS A 13 -23.63 28.66 -28.45
N ILE A 14 -22.37 28.45 -28.85
CA ILE A 14 -21.93 27.27 -29.62
C ILE A 14 -22.10 25.99 -28.80
N VAL A 15 -21.65 25.96 -27.54
CA VAL A 15 -21.80 24.78 -26.67
C VAL A 15 -23.26 24.47 -26.38
N THR A 16 -24.09 25.50 -26.18
CA THR A 16 -25.53 25.35 -25.97
C THR A 16 -26.22 24.77 -27.21
N ALA A 17 -25.83 25.19 -28.42
CA ALA A 17 -26.34 24.63 -29.66
C ALA A 17 -25.91 23.15 -29.84
N LEU A 18 -24.66 22.81 -29.52
CA LEU A 18 -24.14 21.44 -29.58
C LEU A 18 -24.86 20.49 -28.60
N ILE A 19 -25.24 20.98 -27.42
CA ILE A 19 -26.05 20.21 -26.46
C ILE A 19 -27.48 20.05 -26.97
N ARG A 20 -28.07 21.12 -27.51
CA ARG A 20 -29.43 21.11 -28.06
C ARG A 20 -29.58 20.13 -29.23
N ASP A 21 -28.57 20.05 -30.10
CA ASP A 21 -28.56 19.16 -31.27
C ASP A 21 -28.13 17.71 -30.93
N GLY A 22 -27.91 17.41 -29.65
CA GLY A 22 -27.58 16.07 -29.16
C GLY A 22 -26.15 15.61 -29.46
N LEU A 23 -25.29 16.51 -29.95
CA LEU A 23 -23.90 16.22 -30.28
C LEU A 23 -22.99 16.20 -29.04
N VAL A 24 -23.41 16.84 -27.95
CA VAL A 24 -22.69 16.88 -26.66
C VAL A 24 -23.66 16.62 -25.52
N HIS A 25 -23.31 15.72 -24.59
CA HIS A 25 -24.13 15.46 -23.42
C HIS A 25 -24.18 16.70 -22.49
N PRO A 26 -25.32 17.04 -21.87
CA PRO A 26 -25.45 18.23 -21.00
C PRO A 26 -24.38 18.34 -19.92
N ASP A 27 -23.99 17.21 -19.32
CA ASP A 27 -22.98 17.14 -18.26
C ASP A 27 -21.55 17.45 -18.75
N GLN A 28 -21.34 17.46 -20.06
CA GLN A 28 -20.03 17.70 -20.67
C GLN A 28 -19.83 19.13 -21.17
N GLY A 29 -20.82 20.03 -20.98
CA GLY A 29 -20.75 21.43 -21.40
C GLY A 29 -19.44 22.15 -21.01
N PRO A 30 -18.99 22.08 -19.73
CA PRO A 30 -17.73 22.70 -19.32
C PRO A 30 -16.47 22.14 -20.00
N ARG A 31 -16.46 20.83 -20.33
CA ARG A 31 -15.34 20.19 -21.06
C ARG A 31 -15.34 20.52 -22.54
N ALA A 32 -16.51 20.64 -23.16
CA ALA A 32 -16.66 21.03 -24.55
C ALA A 32 -16.18 22.47 -24.78
N GLU A 33 -16.55 23.38 -23.87
CA GLU A 33 -16.07 24.76 -23.84
C GLU A 33 -14.52 24.85 -23.77
N GLN A 34 -13.89 24.08 -22.89
CA GLN A 34 -12.44 24.04 -22.76
C GLN A 34 -11.74 23.47 -24.02
N SER A 35 -12.34 22.45 -24.63
CA SER A 35 -11.81 21.82 -25.86
C SER A 35 -11.85 22.78 -27.06
N ILE A 36 -12.92 23.58 -27.17
CA ILE A 36 -13.07 24.62 -28.20
C ILE A 36 -12.07 25.77 -27.98
N ARG A 37 -11.89 26.24 -26.73
CA ARG A 37 -10.85 27.26 -26.40
C ARG A 37 -9.44 26.80 -26.76
N THR A 38 -9.15 25.52 -26.53
CA THR A 38 -7.85 24.89 -26.85
C THR A 38 -7.67 24.76 -28.38
N ALA A 39 -8.69 24.30 -29.10
CA ALA A 39 -8.66 24.18 -30.57
C ALA A 39 -8.52 25.52 -31.28
N LEU A 40 -9.12 26.58 -30.73
CA LEU A 40 -8.98 27.96 -31.22
C LEU A 40 -7.66 28.63 -30.83
N GLY A 41 -6.80 27.95 -30.06
CA GLY A 41 -5.52 28.49 -29.60
C GLY A 41 -5.65 29.69 -28.65
N GLN A 42 -6.84 29.94 -28.10
CA GLN A 42 -7.10 31.03 -27.15
C GLN A 42 -6.58 30.69 -25.75
N GLU A 43 -6.53 29.41 -25.41
CA GLU A 43 -5.72 28.88 -24.33
C GLU A 43 -4.57 28.09 -24.96
N ARG A 44 -3.36 28.66 -24.97
CA ARG A 44 -2.18 27.80 -25.01
C ARG A 44 -2.27 26.97 -23.73
N PRO A 45 -2.30 25.62 -23.78
CA PRO A 45 -2.14 24.83 -22.57
C PRO A 45 -0.92 25.43 -21.88
N ALA A 46 -1.06 25.80 -20.60
CA ALA A 46 0.06 26.29 -19.82
C ALA A 46 1.20 25.32 -20.12
N ARG A 47 2.23 25.80 -20.82
CA ARG A 47 3.45 25.02 -20.98
C ARG A 47 3.94 24.91 -19.55
N THR A 48 3.54 23.84 -18.87
CA THR A 48 4.26 23.36 -17.73
C THR A 48 5.67 23.25 -18.27
N SER A 49 6.55 24.13 -17.79
CA SER A 49 7.98 24.02 -17.97
C SER A 49 8.40 22.73 -17.25
N GLY A 50 7.93 21.59 -17.79
CA GLY A 50 8.22 20.27 -17.32
C GLY A 50 9.63 20.02 -17.76
N MET A 51 10.50 19.78 -16.78
CA MET A 51 11.77 19.14 -17.04
C MET A 51 11.54 17.97 -18.01
N PRO A 52 12.42 17.74 -19.00
CA PRO A 52 12.29 16.61 -19.90
C PRO A 52 11.97 15.35 -19.08
N LYS A 53 10.97 14.55 -19.49
CA LYS A 53 10.54 13.33 -18.77
C LYS A 53 11.73 12.42 -18.38
N LEU A 54 12.80 12.46 -19.18
CA LEU A 54 14.05 11.75 -18.89
C LEU A 54 14.76 12.28 -17.62
N ILE A 55 14.80 13.59 -17.39
CA ILE A 55 15.40 14.18 -16.19
C ILE A 55 14.57 13.83 -14.96
N GLU A 56 13.25 13.78 -15.08
CA GLU A 56 12.37 13.32 -13.99
C GLU A 56 12.65 11.84 -13.64
N VAL A 57 12.77 10.98 -14.65
CA VAL A 57 13.14 9.57 -14.45
C VAL A 57 14.53 9.42 -13.83
N ILE A 58 15.53 10.16 -14.32
CA ILE A 58 16.91 10.13 -13.78
C ILE A 58 16.92 10.65 -12.35
N ALA A 59 16.15 11.70 -12.04
CA ALA A 59 16.04 12.22 -10.68
C ALA A 59 15.39 11.21 -9.73
N TYR A 60 14.31 10.54 -10.14
CA TYR A 60 13.68 9.48 -9.35
C TYR A 60 14.59 8.27 -9.17
N LEU A 61 15.30 7.86 -10.23
CA LEU A 61 16.24 6.75 -10.16
C LEU A 61 17.42 7.08 -9.25
N GLY A 62 17.97 8.30 -9.35
CA GLY A 62 19.02 8.79 -8.48
C GLY A 62 18.58 8.86 -7.01
N ALA A 63 17.37 9.36 -6.74
CA ALA A 63 16.81 9.39 -5.39
C ALA A 63 16.61 7.97 -4.83
N ALA A 64 16.06 7.04 -5.64
CA ALA A 64 15.91 5.64 -5.25
C ALA A 64 17.26 4.98 -4.96
N LEU A 65 18.29 5.28 -5.76
CA LEU A 65 19.64 4.77 -5.55
C LEU A 65 20.27 5.31 -4.26
N VAL A 66 20.08 6.60 -3.94
CA VAL A 66 20.54 7.19 -2.68
C VAL A 66 19.85 6.54 -1.49
N VAL A 67 18.53 6.36 -1.54
CA VAL A 67 17.76 5.69 -0.48
C VAL A 67 18.23 4.23 -0.32
N ALA A 68 18.43 3.51 -1.42
CA ALA A 68 18.95 2.15 -1.40
C ALA A 68 20.37 2.10 -0.83
N GLY A 69 21.24 3.06 -1.16
CA GLY A 69 22.59 3.16 -0.62
C GLY A 69 22.60 3.43 0.88
N VAL A 70 21.75 4.34 1.37
CA VAL A 70 21.57 4.58 2.82
C VAL A 70 21.05 3.32 3.52
N PHE A 71 20.08 2.63 2.92
CA PHE A 71 19.55 1.39 3.48
C PHE A 71 20.60 0.28 3.51
N LEU A 72 21.41 0.16 2.46
CA LEU A 72 22.50 -0.82 2.39
C LEU A 72 23.59 -0.52 3.44
N LEU A 73 23.96 0.75 3.60
CA LEU A 73 24.89 1.17 4.64
C LEU A 73 24.33 0.84 6.03
N MET A 74 23.06 1.16 6.27
CA MET A 74 22.40 0.83 7.53
C MET A 74 22.33 -0.69 7.77
N ALA A 75 22.13 -1.49 6.72
CA ALA A 75 22.14 -2.94 6.80
C ALA A 75 23.54 -3.50 7.14
N GLN A 76 24.61 -2.88 6.64
CA GLN A 76 25.98 -3.27 6.96
C GLN A 76 26.36 -2.90 8.40
N GLU A 77 25.91 -1.74 8.88
CA GLU A 77 26.15 -1.29 10.26
C GLU A 77 25.18 -1.91 11.27
N TRP A 78 24.14 -2.61 10.81
CA TRP A 78 23.10 -3.15 11.66
C TRP A 78 23.67 -4.08 12.74
N GLU A 79 24.59 -4.96 12.36
CA GLU A 79 25.23 -5.91 13.27
C GLU A 79 26.21 -5.24 14.25
N ASN A 80 26.69 -4.04 13.93
CA ASN A 80 27.57 -3.26 14.82
C ASN A 80 26.79 -2.54 15.92
N PHE A 81 25.48 -2.33 15.74
CA PHE A 81 24.61 -1.82 16.79
C PHE A 81 24.37 -2.88 17.86
N SER A 82 24.40 -2.44 19.12
CA SER A 82 23.88 -3.26 20.21
C SER A 82 22.39 -3.58 20.00
N ASN A 83 21.95 -4.69 20.56
CA ASN A 83 20.54 -5.11 20.53
C ASN A 83 19.57 -3.99 20.97
N THR A 84 19.95 -3.20 21.97
CA THR A 84 19.16 -2.07 22.46
C THR A 84 19.11 -0.93 21.44
N GLU A 85 20.23 -0.60 20.80
CA GLU A 85 20.29 0.46 19.78
C GLU A 85 19.44 0.11 18.56
N GLN A 86 19.44 -1.16 18.12
CA GLN A 86 18.58 -1.63 17.04
C GLN A 86 17.09 -1.42 17.35
N VAL A 87 16.65 -1.78 18.56
CA VAL A 87 15.25 -1.59 19.00
C VAL A 87 14.91 -0.10 19.10
N ILE A 88 15.80 0.72 19.65
CA ILE A 88 15.61 2.17 19.74
C ILE A 88 15.51 2.79 18.36
N ALA A 89 16.39 2.43 17.42
CA ALA A 89 16.37 2.94 16.06
C ALA A 89 15.05 2.63 15.36
N LEU A 90 14.57 1.38 15.43
CA LEU A 90 13.27 0.99 14.90
C LEU A 90 12.12 1.74 15.58
N GLY A 91 12.17 1.87 16.91
CA GLY A 91 11.16 2.59 17.68
C GLY A 91 11.08 4.07 17.30
N VAL A 92 12.22 4.74 17.11
CA VAL A 92 12.29 6.14 16.69
C VAL A 92 11.71 6.33 15.29
N VAL A 93 12.10 5.50 14.32
CA VAL A 93 11.54 5.56 12.95
C VAL A 93 10.04 5.31 12.97
N THR A 94 9.59 4.32 13.75
CA THR A 94 8.18 4.00 13.94
C THR A 94 7.41 5.21 14.48
N LEU A 95 7.89 5.84 15.56
CA LEU A 95 7.26 7.04 16.11
C LEU A 95 7.20 8.19 15.09
N ILE A 96 8.27 8.42 14.33
CA ILE A 96 8.30 9.44 13.27
C ILE A 96 7.21 9.15 12.23
N LEU A 97 7.09 7.91 11.76
CA LEU A 97 6.06 7.51 10.79
C LEU A 97 4.64 7.70 11.34
N GLY A 98 4.39 7.31 12.59
CA GLY A 98 3.10 7.47 13.25
C GLY A 98 2.72 8.94 13.41
N ILE A 99 3.63 9.76 13.93
CA ILE A 99 3.43 11.22 14.09
C ILE A 99 3.20 11.86 12.72
N ALA A 100 4.04 11.57 11.72
CA ALA A 100 3.89 12.11 10.37
C ALA A 100 2.55 11.70 9.74
N GLY A 101 2.11 10.45 9.94
CA GLY A 101 0.81 9.96 9.47
C GLY A 101 -0.38 10.69 10.10
N ILE A 102 -0.33 10.95 11.41
CA ILE A 102 -1.35 11.71 12.15
C ILE A 102 -1.35 13.19 11.72
N VAL A 103 -0.18 13.81 11.62
CA VAL A 103 -0.04 15.19 11.14
C VAL A 103 -0.57 15.34 9.71
N ALA A 104 -0.25 14.39 8.83
CA ALA A 104 -0.78 14.36 7.46
C ALA A 104 -2.32 14.19 7.41
N ALA A 105 -2.91 13.51 8.40
CA ALA A 105 -4.36 13.35 8.51
C ALA A 105 -5.07 14.61 9.05
N THR A 106 -4.40 15.38 9.92
CA THR A 106 -5.04 16.45 10.72
C THR A 106 -4.83 17.86 10.17
N VAL A 107 -3.73 18.10 9.43
CA VAL A 107 -3.37 19.46 9.01
C VAL A 107 -3.99 19.81 7.65
N GLY A 108 -5.13 20.52 7.65
CA GLY A 108 -5.60 21.35 6.52
C GLY A 108 -7.11 21.42 6.30
N LYS A 109 -7.53 22.33 5.40
CA LYS A 109 -8.95 22.53 5.02
C LYS A 109 -9.37 21.55 3.93
N PRO A 110 -10.61 21.04 3.94
CA PRO A 110 -11.08 20.07 2.95
C PRO A 110 -11.04 20.69 1.55
N ASN A 111 -10.22 20.12 0.67
CA ASN A 111 -10.04 20.58 -0.70
C ASN A 111 -9.51 19.43 -1.57
N ARG A 112 -9.40 19.61 -2.89
CA ARG A 112 -8.90 18.55 -3.84
C ARG A 112 -7.55 17.90 -3.44
N THR A 113 -6.71 18.57 -2.65
CA THR A 113 -5.47 18.02 -2.06
C THR A 113 -5.70 16.97 -0.96
N ASP A 114 -6.94 16.77 -0.50
CA ASP A 114 -7.32 15.75 0.49
C ASP A 114 -7.02 14.33 0.02
N ASP A 115 -7.19 14.03 -1.27
CA ASP A 115 -6.96 12.68 -1.76
C ASP A 115 -5.47 12.29 -1.69
N ILE A 116 -4.56 13.24 -1.96
CA ILE A 116 -3.11 13.03 -1.83
C ILE A 116 -2.75 12.88 -0.35
N ARG A 117 -3.29 13.74 0.52
CA ARG A 117 -3.02 13.71 1.96
C ARG A 117 -3.55 12.46 2.62
N ARG A 118 -4.75 12.01 2.25
CA ARG A 118 -5.34 10.75 2.73
C ARG A 118 -4.47 9.56 2.32
N ARG A 119 -4.00 9.52 1.07
CA ARG A 119 -3.10 8.46 0.58
C ARG A 119 -1.74 8.48 1.30
N LEU A 120 -1.18 9.67 1.52
CA LEU A 120 0.08 9.83 2.25
C LEU A 120 -0.09 9.36 3.70
N SER A 121 -1.13 9.85 4.38
CA SER A 121 -1.45 9.48 5.75
C SER A 121 -1.69 7.97 5.89
N SER A 122 -2.49 7.36 5.00
CA SER A 122 -2.72 5.91 5.04
C SER A 122 -1.44 5.11 4.84
N THR A 123 -0.56 5.57 3.95
CA THR A 123 0.74 4.91 3.70
C THR A 123 1.64 5.02 4.92
N LEU A 124 1.75 6.22 5.51
CA LEU A 124 2.56 6.46 6.72
C LEU A 124 2.03 5.68 7.93
N LEU A 125 0.71 5.63 8.12
CA LEU A 125 0.07 4.86 9.19
C LEU A 125 0.23 3.35 9.00
N THR A 126 0.17 2.86 7.76
CA THR A 126 0.45 1.45 7.47
C THR A 126 1.92 1.13 7.73
N ALA A 127 2.85 2.00 7.31
CA ALA A 127 4.27 1.86 7.60
C ALA A 127 4.55 1.93 9.12
N PHE A 128 3.81 2.74 9.87
CA PHE A 128 3.84 2.76 11.33
C PHE A 128 3.40 1.43 11.94
N ALA A 129 2.32 0.80 11.46
CA ALA A 129 1.90 -0.53 11.93
C ALA A 129 2.97 -1.62 11.66
N ILE A 130 3.62 -1.56 10.50
CA ILE A 130 4.75 -2.45 10.17
C ILE A 130 5.91 -2.17 11.14
N GLY A 131 6.25 -0.89 11.33
CA GLY A 131 7.30 -0.46 12.26
C GLY A 131 7.07 -0.97 13.69
N LEU A 132 5.85 -0.85 14.22
CA LEU A 132 5.47 -1.39 15.53
C LEU A 132 5.77 -2.89 15.64
N GLY A 133 5.38 -3.66 14.62
CA GLY A 133 5.65 -5.10 14.60
C GLY A 133 7.13 -5.43 14.49
N LEU A 134 7.89 -4.71 13.67
CA LEU A 134 9.34 -4.90 13.56
C LEU A 134 10.06 -4.57 14.87
N THR A 135 9.71 -3.45 15.52
CA THR A 135 10.26 -3.08 16.82
C THR A 135 9.93 -4.12 17.89
N MET A 136 8.66 -4.53 17.97
CA MET A 136 8.22 -5.51 18.96
C MET A 136 8.82 -6.89 18.72
N GLY A 137 8.85 -7.33 17.46
CA GLY A 137 9.42 -8.61 17.08
C GLY A 137 10.91 -8.69 17.40
N ARG A 138 11.67 -7.63 17.09
CA ARG A 138 13.08 -7.55 17.46
C ARG A 138 13.29 -7.56 18.97
N TRP A 139 12.48 -6.80 19.70
CA TRP A 139 12.54 -6.80 21.17
C TRP A 139 12.25 -8.17 21.77
N MET A 140 11.25 -8.88 21.24
CA MET A 140 10.91 -10.23 21.67
C MET A 140 12.00 -11.24 21.33
N GLU A 141 12.62 -11.15 20.15
CA GLU A 141 13.74 -12.02 19.75
C GLU A 141 14.95 -11.87 20.69
N ILE A 142 15.24 -10.65 21.16
CA ILE A 142 16.30 -10.39 22.14
C ILE A 142 15.97 -10.99 23.51
N ARG A 143 14.69 -11.01 23.89
CA ARG A 143 14.21 -11.47 25.20
C ARG A 143 14.00 -12.99 25.27
N PHE A 144 13.56 -13.57 24.17
CA PHE A 144 13.26 -14.99 24.01
C PHE A 144 13.96 -15.49 22.74
N PRO A 145 15.30 -15.66 22.81
CA PRO A 145 16.05 -16.29 21.73
C PRO A 145 15.46 -17.68 21.51
N THR A 146 15.12 -17.98 20.26
CA THR A 146 14.55 -19.26 19.87
C THR A 146 15.52 -19.93 18.91
N ASP A 147 15.72 -21.23 19.08
CA ASP A 147 16.49 -22.02 18.14
C ASP A 147 15.69 -22.20 16.84
N PHE A 148 16.39 -22.51 15.75
CA PHE A 148 15.79 -22.60 14.42
C PHE A 148 14.66 -23.63 14.31
N ASP A 149 14.62 -24.63 15.20
CA ASP A 149 13.62 -25.72 15.21
C ASP A 149 12.38 -25.39 16.06
N GLU A 150 12.30 -24.18 16.63
CA GLU A 150 11.21 -23.76 17.51
C GLU A 150 10.32 -22.67 16.88
N ILE A 151 9.18 -22.43 17.53
CA ILE A 151 8.27 -21.33 17.18
C ILE A 151 9.00 -20.00 17.32
N SER A 152 9.04 -19.21 16.25
CA SER A 152 9.67 -17.88 16.28
C SER A 152 8.74 -16.86 16.95
N TRP A 153 8.80 -16.79 18.28
CA TRP A 153 7.97 -15.88 19.08
C TRP A 153 8.17 -14.41 18.70
N GLY A 154 9.38 -14.01 18.30
CA GLY A 154 9.66 -12.66 17.80
C GLY A 154 8.89 -12.34 16.52
N VAL A 155 8.96 -13.22 15.52
CA VAL A 155 8.24 -13.03 14.25
C VAL A 155 6.72 -13.10 14.46
N PHE A 156 6.25 -14.03 15.30
CA PHE A 156 4.83 -14.16 15.59
C PHE A 156 4.27 -12.92 16.29
N THR A 157 4.89 -12.47 17.38
CA THR A 157 4.41 -11.31 18.13
C THR A 157 4.50 -10.02 17.31
N GLY A 158 5.58 -9.86 16.52
CA GLY A 158 5.73 -8.73 15.61
C GLY A 158 4.64 -8.70 14.54
N SER A 159 4.43 -9.81 13.83
CA SER A 159 3.39 -9.90 12.79
C SER A 159 1.98 -9.81 13.36
N ALA A 160 1.70 -10.37 14.53
CA ALA A 160 0.42 -10.22 15.23
C ALA A 160 0.16 -8.76 15.63
N LEU A 161 1.17 -8.04 16.10
CA LEU A 161 1.05 -6.62 16.42
C LEU A 161 0.84 -5.77 15.16
N THR A 162 1.55 -6.05 14.07
CA THR A 162 1.29 -5.38 12.78
C THR A 162 -0.12 -5.66 12.28
N LEU A 163 -0.58 -6.91 12.34
CA LEU A 163 -1.94 -7.29 11.96
C LEU A 163 -2.97 -6.48 12.75
N LEU A 164 -2.83 -6.43 14.08
CA LEU A 164 -3.74 -5.70 14.97
C LEU A 164 -3.71 -4.19 14.68
N ALA A 165 -2.51 -3.59 14.63
CA ALA A 165 -2.35 -2.15 14.37
C ALA A 165 -2.86 -1.77 12.97
N ALA A 166 -2.53 -2.54 11.93
CA ALA A 166 -2.98 -2.30 10.57
C ALA A 166 -4.50 -2.44 10.44
N SER A 167 -5.11 -3.42 11.12
CA SER A 167 -6.57 -3.59 11.16
C SER A 167 -7.26 -2.38 11.80
N LEU A 168 -6.76 -1.89 12.93
CA LEU A 168 -7.30 -0.70 13.61
C LEU A 168 -7.14 0.56 12.75
N LEU A 169 -5.97 0.76 12.16
CA LEU A 169 -5.69 1.92 11.32
C LEU A 169 -6.44 1.87 9.98
N TYR A 170 -6.76 0.69 9.48
CA TYR A 170 -7.58 0.52 8.28
C TYR A 170 -9.01 1.04 8.48
N VAL A 171 -9.56 0.93 9.70
CA VAL A 171 -10.88 1.53 10.02
C VAL A 171 -10.85 3.05 9.89
N VAL A 172 -9.73 3.68 10.25
CA VAL A 172 -9.55 5.14 10.20
C VAL A 172 -9.22 5.62 8.78
N ALA A 173 -8.30 4.94 8.10
CA ALA A 173 -7.80 5.31 6.79
C ALA A 173 -7.72 4.09 5.85
N PRO A 174 -8.86 3.65 5.28
CA PRO A 174 -8.89 2.47 4.41
C PRO A 174 -7.99 2.67 3.18
N SER A 175 -7.08 1.73 2.94
CA SER A 175 -6.16 1.76 1.79
C SER A 175 -5.84 0.37 1.27
N ALA A 176 -5.54 0.28 -0.03
CA ALA A 176 -5.07 -0.96 -0.67
C ALA A 176 -3.81 -1.51 0.02
N PHE A 177 -2.88 -0.62 0.37
CA PHE A 177 -1.65 -1.01 1.06
C PHE A 177 -1.95 -1.59 2.45
N GLY A 178 -2.89 -1.01 3.20
CA GLY A 178 -3.35 -1.58 4.47
C GLY A 178 -3.95 -2.98 4.33
N GLN A 179 -4.71 -3.26 3.26
CA GLN A 179 -5.23 -4.61 3.00
C GLN A 179 -4.10 -5.63 2.78
N VAL A 180 -3.10 -5.27 1.98
CA VAL A 180 -1.91 -6.11 1.75
C VAL A 180 -1.18 -6.37 3.06
N THR A 181 -1.00 -5.34 3.89
CA THR A 181 -0.34 -5.47 5.19
C THR A 181 -1.12 -6.37 6.14
N ILE A 182 -2.44 -6.20 6.28
CA ILE A 182 -3.27 -7.06 7.15
C ILE A 182 -3.14 -8.52 6.72
N LEU A 183 -3.36 -8.82 5.45
CA LEU A 183 -3.35 -10.18 4.94
C LEU A 183 -1.95 -10.80 4.98
N GLY A 184 -0.92 -10.02 4.61
CA GLY A 184 0.47 -10.45 4.69
C GLY A 184 0.93 -10.72 6.12
N SER A 185 0.52 -9.89 7.09
CA SER A 185 0.82 -10.12 8.50
C SER A 185 0.10 -11.34 9.06
N ALA A 186 -1.15 -11.60 8.66
CA ALA A 186 -1.85 -12.84 9.03
C ALA A 186 -1.13 -14.08 8.47
N MET A 187 -0.63 -13.99 7.24
CA MET A 187 0.17 -15.05 6.63
C MET A 187 1.48 -15.29 7.41
N ILE A 188 2.26 -14.24 7.65
CA ILE A 188 3.53 -14.33 8.41
C ILE A 188 3.29 -14.88 9.82
N ALA A 189 2.24 -14.43 10.51
CA ALA A 189 1.91 -14.92 11.85
C ALA A 189 1.60 -16.43 11.87
N THR A 190 0.91 -16.92 10.82
CA THR A 190 0.59 -18.34 10.67
C THR A 190 1.87 -19.17 10.50
N PHE A 191 2.79 -18.73 9.63
CA PHE A 191 4.08 -19.39 9.47
C PHE A 191 4.91 -19.35 10.76
N ALA A 192 4.94 -18.21 11.44
CA ALA A 192 5.73 -18.03 12.65
C ALA A 192 5.27 -18.90 13.84
N LEU A 193 3.97 -19.24 13.91
CA LEU A 193 3.41 -20.16 14.92
C LEU A 193 3.70 -21.63 14.66
N THR A 194 4.29 -21.95 13.51
CA THR A 194 4.42 -23.33 13.06
C THR A 194 5.89 -23.75 13.16
N PRO A 195 6.22 -24.79 13.95
CA PRO A 195 7.57 -25.35 13.96
C PRO A 195 7.96 -25.83 12.55
N PRO A 196 9.24 -25.72 12.16
CA PRO A 196 9.69 -26.29 10.89
C PRO A 196 9.51 -27.81 10.85
N MET A 197 9.15 -28.35 9.69
CA MET A 197 9.40 -29.75 9.29
C MET A 197 8.60 -30.86 10.00
N THR A 198 7.26 -30.81 9.92
CA THR A 198 6.40 -32.00 10.04
C THR A 198 5.23 -31.96 9.03
N ASP A 199 4.72 -33.11 8.59
CA ASP A 199 3.51 -33.16 7.75
C ASP A 199 2.30 -32.47 8.44
N SER A 200 2.24 -32.59 9.77
CA SER A 200 1.22 -31.95 10.61
C SER A 200 1.29 -30.42 10.57
N SER A 201 2.49 -29.84 10.56
CA SER A 201 2.68 -28.38 10.46
C SER A 201 2.18 -27.82 9.14
N ALA A 202 2.43 -28.52 8.04
CA ALA A 202 2.04 -28.06 6.71
C ALA A 202 0.53 -28.10 6.51
N PHE A 203 -0.11 -29.16 7.02
CA PHE A 203 -1.56 -29.24 7.04
C PHE A 203 -2.16 -28.12 7.90
N PHE A 204 -1.56 -27.80 9.06
CA PHE A 204 -1.98 -26.70 9.91
C PHE A 204 -1.86 -25.33 9.22
N VAL A 205 -0.73 -25.04 8.58
CA VAL A 205 -0.51 -23.79 7.83
C VAL A 205 -1.50 -23.69 6.67
N ALA A 206 -1.61 -24.72 5.83
CA ALA A 206 -2.51 -24.74 4.69
C ALA A 206 -3.98 -24.50 5.12
N THR A 207 -4.43 -25.21 6.16
CA THR A 207 -5.81 -25.08 6.66
C THR A 207 -6.04 -23.70 7.26
N THR A 208 -5.10 -23.19 8.05
CA THR A 208 -5.22 -21.86 8.67
C THR A 208 -5.26 -20.75 7.62
N LEU A 209 -4.34 -20.77 6.65
CA LEU A 209 -4.32 -19.79 5.55
C LEU A 209 -5.58 -19.88 4.68
N LEU A 210 -6.10 -21.09 4.45
CA LEU A 210 -7.36 -21.28 3.72
C LEU A 210 -8.54 -20.66 4.47
N VAL A 211 -8.64 -20.90 5.78
CA VAL A 211 -9.68 -20.28 6.62
C VAL A 211 -9.56 -18.76 6.60
N VAL A 212 -8.34 -18.21 6.74
CA VAL A 212 -8.09 -16.77 6.64
C VAL A 212 -8.52 -16.22 5.27
N ALA A 213 -8.19 -16.91 4.17
CA ALA A 213 -8.57 -16.52 2.82
C ALA A 213 -10.10 -16.52 2.63
N LEU A 214 -10.79 -17.54 3.15
CA LEU A 214 -12.25 -17.64 3.07
C LEU A 214 -12.94 -16.55 3.89
N LEU A 215 -12.47 -16.29 5.12
CA LEU A 215 -12.97 -15.19 5.94
C LEU A 215 -12.73 -13.84 5.26
N TRP A 216 -11.56 -13.65 4.65
CA TRP A 216 -11.23 -12.45 3.91
C TRP A 216 -12.14 -12.23 2.70
N LEU A 217 -12.37 -13.28 1.90
CA LEU A 217 -13.30 -13.24 0.77
C LEU A 217 -14.73 -12.97 1.23
N ALA A 218 -15.18 -13.58 2.33
CA ALA A 218 -16.48 -13.27 2.90
C ALA A 218 -16.60 -11.80 3.29
N MET A 219 -15.59 -11.22 3.96
CA MET A 219 -15.56 -9.79 4.27
C MET A 219 -15.57 -8.90 3.01
N ALA A 220 -14.88 -9.33 1.95
CA ALA A 220 -14.88 -8.62 0.66
C ALA A 220 -16.27 -8.63 0.00
N GLU A 221 -16.96 -9.78 0.00
CA GLU A 221 -18.30 -9.93 -0.56
C GLU A 221 -19.38 -9.22 0.26
N LEU A 222 -19.22 -9.16 1.59
CA LEU A 222 -20.09 -8.39 2.48
C LEU A 222 -19.90 -6.87 2.36
N GLY A 223 -18.93 -6.42 1.55
CA GLY A 223 -18.66 -5.01 1.31
C GLY A 223 -17.99 -4.29 2.49
N TRP A 224 -17.39 -5.03 3.43
CA TRP A 224 -16.67 -4.43 4.58
C TRP A 224 -15.36 -3.77 4.16
N LEU A 225 -14.83 -4.15 2.99
CA LEU A 225 -13.56 -3.69 2.46
C LEU A 225 -13.80 -2.67 1.34
N ARG A 226 -13.18 -1.48 1.48
CA ARG A 226 -13.41 -0.34 0.57
C ARG A 226 -12.98 -0.65 -0.87
N GLU A 227 -11.84 -1.29 -1.04
CA GLU A 227 -11.28 -1.66 -2.35
C GLU A 227 -11.61 -3.13 -2.65
N GLN A 228 -12.83 -3.39 -3.13
CA GLN A 228 -13.35 -4.77 -3.29
C GLN A 228 -12.53 -5.60 -4.29
N MET A 229 -12.09 -5.01 -5.41
CA MET A 229 -11.33 -5.74 -6.43
C MET A 229 -9.97 -6.22 -5.88
N ILE A 230 -9.30 -5.36 -5.10
CA ILE A 230 -8.03 -5.68 -4.46
C ILE A 230 -8.26 -6.72 -3.36
N ALA A 231 -9.30 -6.55 -2.54
CA ALA A 231 -9.66 -7.50 -1.50
C ALA A 231 -9.91 -8.91 -2.06
N ARG A 232 -10.68 -9.02 -3.15
CA ARG A 232 -10.93 -10.29 -3.85
C ARG A 232 -9.64 -10.90 -4.41
N ALA A 233 -8.82 -10.10 -5.11
CA ALA A 233 -7.57 -10.58 -5.67
C ALA A 233 -6.62 -11.12 -4.58
N LEU A 234 -6.51 -10.41 -3.45
CA LEU A 234 -5.69 -10.84 -2.30
C LEU A 234 -6.23 -12.12 -1.66
N GLY A 235 -7.56 -12.22 -1.47
CA GLY A 235 -8.18 -13.43 -0.92
C GLY A 235 -7.98 -14.65 -1.81
N VAL A 236 -8.15 -14.50 -3.13
CA VAL A 236 -7.90 -15.58 -4.10
C VAL A 236 -6.42 -15.96 -4.13
N ALA A 237 -5.51 -15.00 -4.15
CA ALA A 237 -4.08 -15.26 -4.12
C ALA A 237 -3.68 -16.04 -2.86
N LEU A 238 -4.21 -15.68 -1.69
CA LEU A 238 -3.95 -16.41 -0.46
C LEU A 238 -4.54 -17.82 -0.46
N ALA A 239 -5.74 -18.00 -1.01
CA ALA A 239 -6.34 -19.33 -1.16
C ALA A 239 -5.49 -20.23 -2.07
N ILE A 240 -4.92 -19.68 -3.14
CA ILE A 240 -3.97 -20.41 -4.01
C ILE A 240 -2.72 -20.79 -3.23
N VAL A 241 -2.10 -19.84 -2.51
CA VAL A 241 -0.92 -20.11 -1.67
C VAL A 241 -1.20 -21.23 -0.66
N ALA A 242 -2.34 -21.16 0.03
CA ALA A 242 -2.79 -22.18 0.97
C ALA A 242 -2.96 -23.56 0.31
N ALA A 243 -3.54 -23.61 -0.89
CA ALA A 243 -3.75 -24.86 -1.63
C ALA A 243 -2.46 -25.49 -2.17
N GLN A 244 -1.44 -24.68 -2.48
CA GLN A 244 -0.16 -25.18 -2.99
C GLN A 244 0.72 -25.77 -1.88
N HIS A 245 0.55 -25.34 -0.63
CA HIS A 245 1.44 -25.72 0.48
C HIS A 245 1.54 -27.24 0.71
N PRO A 246 0.44 -28.02 0.74
CA PRO A 246 0.53 -29.48 0.90
C PRO A 246 1.20 -30.19 -0.29
N VAL A 247 1.05 -29.63 -1.50
CA VAL A 247 1.59 -30.23 -2.74
C VAL A 247 3.11 -30.04 -2.84
N MET A 248 3.62 -28.88 -2.42
CA MET A 248 5.06 -28.61 -2.43
C MET A 248 5.82 -29.59 -1.53
N GLU A 249 5.25 -29.94 -0.38
CA GLU A 249 5.88 -30.87 0.55
C GLU A 249 5.71 -32.35 0.16
N GLY A 250 4.59 -32.71 -0.48
CA GLY A 250 4.37 -34.06 -1.00
C GLY A 250 5.42 -34.51 -2.03
N SER A 251 6.15 -33.58 -2.65
CA SER A 251 7.21 -33.87 -3.63
C SER A 251 8.48 -34.50 -3.02
N HIS A 252 8.66 -34.48 -1.70
CA HIS A 252 9.75 -35.19 -1.03
C HIS A 252 9.49 -36.71 -0.84
N SER A 253 8.28 -37.19 -1.12
CA SER A 253 7.94 -38.63 -1.02
C SER A 253 8.28 -39.47 -2.27
N TRP A 254 8.82 -38.84 -3.33
CA TRP A 254 9.19 -39.55 -4.57
C TRP A 254 10.64 -40.05 -4.62
N TYR A 255 11.46 -39.74 -3.61
CA TYR A 255 12.81 -40.30 -3.45
C TYR A 255 12.93 -41.07 -2.13
N GLY A 256 12.41 -42.30 -2.12
CA GLY A 256 12.90 -43.40 -1.25
C GLY A 256 12.58 -43.31 0.23
#